data_AF-A0A4P6HI09-F1
#
_entry.id   AF-A0A4P6HI09-F1
#
_cell.length_a   1.000
_cell.length_b   1.000
_cell.length_c   1.000
_cell.angle_alpha   90.00
_cell.angle_beta   90.00
_cell.angle_gamma   90.00
#
_symmetry.space_group_name_H-M   'P 1'
#
loop_
_entity.id
_entity.type
_entity.pdbx_description
1 polymer ?
#
loop_
_entity_poly.entity_id
_entity_poly.type
_entity_poly.pdbx_seq_one_letter_code
_entity_poly.pdbx_strand_id
1 'polypeptide(L)'
;MNALQETRDEDLDALWRSIGRLDVNPGAEAAKEHLTAGRPVYGYEDGLASDEVLKEYPDGHKEVVRFERGTRKEIFVRRWE
;
A
#
# COMPACT_ATOMS: atom_id res chain seq x y z
N MET A 1 25.06 -27.83 5.77
CA MET A 1 23.73 -27.20 5.60
C MET A 1 23.99 -25.74 5.24
N ASN A 2 23.24 -25.16 4.28
CA ASN A 2 23.17 -23.71 3.91
C ASN A 2 23.75 -23.19 2.58
N ALA A 3 24.24 -24.00 1.63
CA ALA A 3 24.64 -23.43 0.32
C ALA A 3 23.45 -23.14 -0.64
N LEU A 4 22.30 -23.80 -0.44
CA LEU A 4 21.11 -23.71 -1.30
C LEU A 4 20.05 -22.71 -0.81
N GLN A 5 20.19 -22.22 0.43
CA GLN A 5 19.26 -21.26 1.03
C GLN A 5 19.72 -19.83 0.71
N GLU A 6 21.01 -19.55 0.90
CA GLU A 6 21.66 -18.27 0.63
C GLU A 6 21.47 -17.80 -0.83
N THR A 7 21.59 -18.72 -1.80
CA THR A 7 21.36 -18.46 -3.22
C THR A 7 19.91 -18.09 -3.55
N ARG A 8 18.94 -18.50 -2.73
CA ARG A 8 17.52 -18.20 -2.92
C ARG A 8 17.14 -16.82 -2.38
N ASP A 9 17.73 -16.43 -1.25
CA ASP A 9 17.52 -15.12 -0.64
C ASP A 9 18.18 -14.01 -1.47
N GLU A 10 19.38 -14.25 -2.02
CA GLU A 10 20.05 -13.31 -2.93
C GLU A 10 19.31 -13.13 -4.27
N ASP A 11 18.78 -14.21 -4.85
CA ASP A 11 17.99 -14.17 -6.09
C ASP A 11 16.65 -13.46 -5.88
N LEU A 12 16.02 -13.66 -4.72
CA LEU A 12 14.80 -12.97 -4.32
C LEU A 12 15.04 -11.47 -4.10
N ASP A 13 16.12 -11.09 -3.44
CA ASP A 13 16.52 -9.69 -3.21
C ASP A 13 16.88 -8.98 -4.52
N ALA A 14 17.55 -9.68 -5.45
CA ALA A 14 17.81 -9.18 -6.80
C ALA A 14 16.51 -8.99 -7.60
N LEU A 15 15.58 -9.95 -7.51
CA LEU A 15 14.25 -9.87 -8.12
C LEU A 15 13.47 -8.67 -7.58
N TRP A 16 13.43 -8.47 -6.26
CA TRP A 16 12.74 -7.33 -5.65
C TRP A 16 13.36 -5.99 -6.04
N ARG A 17 14.69 -5.89 -6.14
CA ARG A 17 15.34 -4.69 -6.68
C ARG A 17 15.03 -4.45 -8.16
N SER A 18 14.87 -5.51 -8.95
CA SER A 18 14.46 -5.41 -10.35
C SER A 18 13.02 -4.92 -10.49
N ILE A 19 12.11 -5.39 -9.63
CA ILE A 19 10.72 -4.93 -9.58
C ILE A 19 10.66 -3.46 -9.13
N GLY A 20 11.41 -3.09 -8.09
CA GLY A 20 11.48 -1.69 -7.61
C GLY A 20 12.14 -0.71 -8.59
N ARG A 21 12.88 -1.20 -9.59
CA ARG A 21 13.47 -0.39 -10.68
C ARG A 21 12.54 -0.16 -11.86
N LEU A 22 11.42 -0.88 -11.95
CA LEU A 22 10.36 -0.53 -12.89
C LEU A 22 9.72 0.76 -12.37
N ASP A 23 10.17 1.90 -12.92
CA ASP A 23 9.63 3.25 -12.67
C ASP A 23 8.16 3.41 -13.08
N VAL A 24 7.54 2.34 -13.56
CA VAL A 24 6.11 2.21 -13.68
C VAL A 24 5.61 1.89 -12.26
N ASN A 25 4.95 2.85 -11.62
CA ASN A 25 4.09 2.55 -10.49
C ASN A 25 2.69 2.26 -11.06
N PRO A 26 2.39 1.05 -11.56
CA PRO A 26 1.06 0.72 -12.08
C PRO A 26 -0.02 0.89 -11.01
N GLY A 27 0.36 0.86 -9.73
CA GLY A 27 -0.51 1.22 -8.61
C GLY A 27 -0.94 2.68 -8.63
N ALA A 28 -0.10 3.61 -9.09
CA ALA A 28 -0.45 5.02 -9.21
C ALA A 28 -1.44 5.29 -10.36
N GLU A 29 -1.32 4.58 -11.48
CA GLU A 29 -2.29 4.67 -12.58
C GLU A 29 -3.63 4.02 -12.19
N ALA A 30 -3.60 2.81 -11.63
CA ALA A 30 -4.80 2.15 -11.12
C ALA A 30 -5.50 2.95 -10.00
N ALA A 31 -4.74 3.59 -9.10
CA ALA A 31 -5.30 4.47 -8.09
C ALA A 31 -6.03 5.67 -8.72
N LYS A 32 -5.43 6.31 -9.75
CA LYS A 32 -6.08 7.40 -10.50
C LYS A 32 -7.35 6.95 -11.20
N GLU A 33 -7.37 5.76 -11.81
CA GLU A 33 -8.57 5.21 -12.43
C GLU A 33 -9.69 4.99 -11.41
N HIS A 34 -9.36 4.45 -10.24
CA HIS A 34 -10.32 4.22 -9.16
C HIS A 34 -10.90 5.53 -8.61
N LEU A 35 -10.05 6.55 -8.38
CA LEU A 35 -10.48 7.87 -7.94
C LEU A 35 -11.39 8.54 -8.99
N THR A 36 -11.00 8.45 -10.27
CA THR A 36 -11.81 8.98 -11.39
C THR A 36 -13.17 8.28 -11.49
N ALA A 37 -13.24 6.99 -11.14
CA ALA A 37 -14.48 6.23 -11.07
C ALA A 37 -15.31 6.49 -9.80
N GLY A 38 -14.93 7.47 -8.97
CA GLY A 38 -15.65 7.84 -7.76
C GLY A 38 -15.43 6.89 -6.58
N ARG A 39 -14.36 6.09 -6.59
CA ARG A 39 -14.05 5.11 -5.55
C ARG A 39 -12.85 5.56 -4.71
N PRO A 40 -12.88 5.38 -3.38
CA PRO A 40 -11.73 5.66 -2.55
C PRO A 40 -10.60 4.64 -2.83
N VAL A 41 -9.37 5.08 -2.64
CA VAL A 41 -8.16 4.26 -2.73
C VAL A 41 -7.50 4.18 -1.35
N TYR A 42 -6.91 3.03 -1.07
CA TYR A 42 -6.26 2.75 0.21
C TYR A 42 -4.76 2.61 0.00
N GLY A 43 -3.96 3.23 0.86
CA GLY A 43 -2.51 3.22 0.75
C GLY A 43 -1.83 3.44 2.10
N TYR A 44 -0.50 3.40 2.06
CA TYR A 44 0.34 3.76 3.19
C TYR A 44 1.03 5.09 2.91
N GLU A 45 1.10 5.95 3.92
CA GLU A 45 1.88 7.19 3.93
C GLU A 45 2.86 7.12 5.12
N ASP A 46 3.99 7.83 5.01
CA ASP A 46 4.96 7.89 6.10
C ASP A 46 4.31 8.55 7.34
N GLY A 47 4.59 8.02 8.53
CA GLY A 47 3.99 8.50 9.79
C GLY A 47 2.67 7.82 10.21
N LEU A 48 2.16 6.85 9.45
CA LEU A 48 1.08 5.97 9.90
C LEU A 48 1.59 4.88 10.84
N ALA A 49 0.79 4.54 11.86
CA ALA A 49 1.06 3.35 12.68
C ALA A 49 0.85 2.06 11.85
N SER A 50 1.42 0.93 12.28
CA SER A 50 1.38 -0.33 11.52
C SER A 50 -0.02 -0.89 11.23
N ASP A 51 -1.03 -0.47 11.99
CA ASP A 51 -2.43 -0.88 11.81
C ASP A 51 -3.28 0.19 11.09
N GLU A 52 -2.67 1.32 10.74
CA GLU A 52 -3.33 2.46 10.09
C GLU A 52 -3.13 2.43 8.58
N VAL A 53 -4.17 2.84 7.87
CA VAL A 53 -4.19 2.93 6.41
C VAL A 53 -4.75 4.29 6.02
N LEU A 54 -4.14 4.93 5.03
CA LEU A 54 -4.66 6.15 4.43
C LEU A 54 -5.74 5.78 3.41
N LYS A 55 -6.91 6.40 3.53
CA LYS A 55 -8.00 6.33 2.56
C LYS A 55 -8.12 7.67 1.87
N GLU A 56 -7.79 7.72 0.59
CA GLU A 56 -7.95 8.90 -0.25
C GLU A 56 -9.25 8.79 -1.04
N TYR A 57 -10.01 9.88 -1.07
CA TYR A 57 -11.30 9.96 -1.75
C TYR A 57 -11.19 10.73 -3.07
N PRO A 58 -12.15 10.54 -4.00
CA PRO A 58 -12.16 11.18 -5.31
C PRO A 58 -12.04 12.71 -5.28
N ASP A 59 -12.60 13.35 -4.26
CA ASP A 59 -12.57 14.79 -4.07
C ASP A 59 -11.31 15.29 -3.35
N GLY A 60 -10.34 14.40 -3.13
CA GLY A 60 -9.00 14.72 -2.62
C GLY A 60 -8.90 14.77 -1.10
N HIS A 61 -10.00 14.60 -0.37
CA HIS A 61 -9.91 14.43 1.08
C HIS A 61 -9.30 13.07 1.42
N LYS A 62 -8.57 13.05 2.54
CA LYS A 62 -7.87 11.86 3.03
C LYS A 62 -8.25 11.60 4.48
N GLU A 63 -8.38 10.34 4.83
CA GLU A 63 -8.69 9.88 6.18
C GLU A 63 -7.76 8.76 6.58
N VAL A 64 -7.42 8.71 7.87
CA VAL A 64 -6.74 7.57 8.47
C VAL A 64 -7.81 6.63 9.02
N VAL A 65 -7.77 5.39 8.56
CA VAL A 65 -8.67 4.32 8.99
C VAL A 65 -7.87 3.13 9.51
N ARG A 66 -8.52 2.30 10.31
CA ARG A 66 -8.03 0.98 10.73
C ARG A 66 -9.02 -0.09 10.35
N PHE A 67 -8.54 -1.31 10.14
CA PHE A 67 -9.41 -2.46 9.90
C PHE A 67 -9.47 -3.33 11.15
N GLU A 68 -10.69 -3.61 11.62
CA GLU A 68 -10.87 -4.53 12.73
C GLU A 68 -10.41 -5.94 12.33
N ARG A 69 -9.46 -6.50 13.10
CA ARG A 69 -8.80 -7.75 12.75
C ARG A 69 -9.79 -8.90 12.61
N GLY A 70 -9.73 -9.58 11.47
CA GLY A 70 -10.61 -10.71 11.16
C GLY A 70 -11.99 -10.31 10.61
N THR A 71 -12.25 -9.01 10.44
CA THR A 71 -13.45 -8.51 9.76
C THR A 71 -13.06 -7.54 8.64
N ARG A 72 -14.05 -7.10 7.85
CA ARG A 72 -13.88 -6.03 6.85
C ARG A 72 -14.34 -4.67 7.37
N LYS A 73 -14.49 -4.55 8.69
CA LYS A 73 -15.03 -3.34 9.31
C LYS A 73 -13.94 -2.29 9.37
N GLU A 74 -14.23 -1.15 8.75
CA GLU A 74 -13.40 0.04 8.78
C GLU A 74 -13.74 0.88 10.02
N ILE A 75 -12.71 1.36 10.71
CA ILE A 75 -12.81 2.26 11.86
C ILE A 75 -12.10 3.56 11.50
N PHE A 76 -12.85 4.65 11.46
CA PHE A 76 -12.29 5.99 11.29
C PHE A 76 -11.45 6.36 12.52
N VAL A 77 -10.22 6.83 12.29
CA VAL A 77 -9.31 7.30 13.35
C VAL A 77 -9.27 8.82 13.36
N ARG A 78 -8.86 9.43 12.25
CA ARG A 78 -8.68 10.88 12.11
C ARG A 78 -8.69 11.28 10.63
N ARG A 79 -8.91 12.57 10.37
CA ARG A 79 -8.64 13.15 9.05
C ARG A 79 -7.12 13.25 8.86
N TRP A 80 -6.65 13.04 7.63
CA TRP A 80 -5.28 13.33 7.25
C TRP A 80 -5.21 14.79 6.77
N GLU A 81 -4.33 15.56 7.38
CA GLU A 81 -4.13 16.99 7.10
C GLU A 81 -2.95 17.23 6.16
#